data_AF-X1HID2-F1
#
_entry.id   AF-X1HID2-F1
#
_cell.length_a   1.000
_cell.length_b   1.000
_cell.length_c   1.000
_cell.angle_alpha   90.00
_cell.angle_beta   90.00
_cell.angle_gamma   90.00
#
_symmetry.space_group_name_H-M   'P 1'
#
loop_
_entity.id
_entity.type
_entity.pdbx_description
1 polymer ?
#
loop_
_entity_poly.entity_id
_entity_poly.type
_entity_poly.pdbx_seq_one_letter_code
_entity_poly.pdbx_strand_id
1 'polypeptide(L)'
;TVCSGSSDVDESMITGEAMPIPKFPGDAVVAGTLNGRGTLLVEVDRLPGKNTVTDIADLVQQAQASKPRVQDLADKVAGYFIPVVVSISIIATVIWIVVGLKLRDQSAGLAVGTAITYGIAILAISCPCALGLAVPMVLVIAGGVAARLGIIIKTADVVERGFRCTDVIFDKTGTLTENTLDILEEFIFERDALPSTMIYALVRSMVKDNRHPVSQAIERALKQRDVKPLEVAAIESIPGAGTQCEYHDTVFRGGNQHWLELDNEKVNALAA
;
A
#
# COMPACT_ATOMS: atom_id res chain seq x y z
N THR A 1 3.28 -24.53 7.27
CA THR A 1 3.00 -24.64 8.72
C THR A 1 4.28 -24.93 9.49
N VAL A 2 4.46 -24.38 10.70
CA VAL A 2 5.63 -24.67 11.54
C VAL A 2 5.55 -26.10 12.08
N CYS A 3 6.57 -26.91 11.82
CA CYS A 3 6.68 -28.28 12.34
C CYS A 3 7.40 -28.32 13.68
N SER A 4 8.48 -27.55 13.84
CA SER A 4 9.25 -27.47 15.08
C SER A 4 10.03 -26.16 15.19
N GLY A 5 10.40 -25.79 16.42
CA GLY A 5 11.05 -24.52 16.73
C GLY A 5 10.08 -23.42 17.12
N SER A 6 10.62 -22.27 17.52
CA SER A 6 9.85 -21.07 17.89
C SER A 6 10.64 -19.82 17.54
N SER A 7 9.97 -18.82 16.96
CA SER A 7 10.58 -17.55 16.55
C SER A 7 9.53 -16.47 16.41
N ASP A 8 9.92 -15.21 16.52
CA ASP A 8 9.09 -14.08 16.12
C ASP A 8 9.24 -13.85 14.62
N VAL A 9 8.13 -13.72 13.89
CA VAL A 9 8.11 -13.50 12.44
C VAL A 9 7.59 -12.10 12.15
N ASP A 10 8.36 -11.32 11.39
CA ASP A 10 7.96 -10.00 10.93
C ASP A 10 7.11 -10.12 9.66
N GLU A 11 5.81 -9.87 9.81
CA GLU A 11 4.81 -9.88 8.74
C GLU A 11 4.42 -8.46 8.27
N SER A 12 5.18 -7.42 8.66
CA SER A 12 4.86 -6.01 8.40
C SER A 12 4.71 -5.68 6.91
N MET A 13 5.53 -6.30 6.06
CA MET A 13 5.49 -6.11 4.59
C MET A 13 4.18 -6.58 3.94
N ILE A 14 3.39 -7.42 4.62
CA ILE A 14 2.14 -8.00 4.09
C ILE A 14 0.93 -7.50 4.89
N THR A 15 1.04 -7.48 6.22
CA THR A 15 -0.07 -7.13 7.12
C THR A 15 -0.12 -5.65 7.46
N GLY A 16 0.98 -4.92 7.30
CA GLY A 16 1.13 -3.53 7.78
C GLY A 16 1.35 -3.41 9.28
N GLU A 17 1.25 -4.49 10.06
CA GLU A 17 1.45 -4.44 11.51
C GLU A 17 2.94 -4.40 11.85
N ALA A 18 3.33 -3.43 12.68
CA ALA A 18 4.74 -3.19 13.02
C ALA A 18 5.31 -4.22 14.00
N MET A 19 4.45 -4.91 14.75
CA MET A 19 4.85 -5.85 15.79
C MET A 19 5.04 -7.25 15.20
N PRO A 20 6.21 -7.89 15.39
CA PRO A 20 6.42 -9.28 15.00
C PRO A 20 5.41 -10.22 15.68
N ILE A 21 5.00 -11.25 14.95
CA ILE A 21 4.04 -12.25 15.42
C ILE A 21 4.81 -13.49 15.86
N PRO A 22 4.65 -13.96 17.11
CA PRO A 22 5.29 -15.19 17.56
C PRO A 22 4.71 -16.40 16.83
N LYS A 23 5.58 -17.33 16.44
CA LYS A 23 5.20 -18.58 15.78
C LYS A 23 5.72 -19.78 16.55
N PHE A 24 4.82 -20.74 16.76
CA PHE A 24 5.04 -22.01 17.44
C PHE A 24 4.63 -23.18 16.53
N PRO A 25 4.98 -24.44 16.89
CA PRO A 25 4.56 -25.60 16.12
C PRO A 25 3.05 -25.65 15.91
N GLY A 26 2.60 -25.83 14.66
CA GLY A 26 1.20 -25.76 14.25
C GLY A 26 0.78 -24.43 13.63
N ASP A 27 1.54 -23.35 13.82
CA ASP A 27 1.18 -22.04 13.26
C ASP A 27 1.47 -21.94 11.75
N ALA A 28 0.63 -21.17 11.05
CA ALA A 28 0.86 -20.83 9.67
C ALA A 28 1.95 -19.75 9.53
N VAL A 29 2.83 -19.92 8.53
CA VAL A 29 3.86 -18.95 8.15
C VAL A 29 3.52 -18.44 6.76
N VAL A 30 3.46 -17.12 6.60
CA VAL A 30 3.07 -16.48 5.34
C VAL A 30 4.31 -16.33 4.44
N ALA A 31 4.17 -16.63 3.15
CA ALA A 31 5.25 -16.42 2.20
C ALA A 31 5.56 -14.93 2.05
N GLY A 32 6.85 -14.55 2.08
CA GLY A 32 7.30 -13.15 1.94
C GLY A 32 7.56 -12.42 3.28
N THR A 33 7.34 -13.08 4.41
CA THR A 33 7.65 -12.54 5.75
C THR A 33 9.11 -12.80 6.13
N LEU A 34 9.61 -12.08 7.13
CA LEU A 34 10.99 -12.22 7.60
C LEU A 34 11.03 -12.99 8.93
N ASN A 35 11.79 -14.09 8.97
CA ASN A 35 12.02 -14.80 10.22
C ASN A 35 12.94 -13.98 11.14
N GLY A 36 12.59 -13.90 12.42
CA GLY A 36 13.40 -13.29 13.46
C GLY A 36 14.56 -14.17 13.91
N ARG A 37 14.83 -14.18 15.22
CA ARG A 37 16.04 -14.79 15.80
C ARG A 37 15.96 -16.31 15.97
N GLY A 38 14.76 -16.87 16.12
CA GLY A 38 14.57 -18.29 16.35
C GLY A 38 14.67 -19.12 15.07
N THR A 39 15.02 -20.39 15.21
CA THR A 39 15.02 -21.34 14.09
C THR A 39 13.64 -21.98 13.97
N LEU A 40 13.08 -21.96 12.77
CA LEU A 40 11.82 -22.62 12.44
C LEU A 40 12.06 -23.71 11.40
N LEU A 41 11.55 -24.92 11.65
CA LEU A 41 11.34 -25.92 10.62
C LEU A 41 9.91 -25.79 10.12
N VAL A 42 9.72 -25.55 8.83
CA VAL A 42 8.42 -25.23 8.25
C VAL A 42 8.10 -26.20 7.11
N GLU A 43 6.91 -26.79 7.15
CA GLU A 43 6.33 -27.54 6.04
C GLU A 43 5.65 -26.60 5.04
N VAL A 44 5.84 -26.86 3.75
CA VAL A 44 5.31 -26.05 2.67
C VAL A 44 3.89 -26.52 2.33
N ASP A 45 2.88 -25.73 2.72
CA ASP A 45 1.46 -26.10 2.48
C ASP A 45 0.99 -25.79 1.06
N ARG A 46 1.64 -24.83 0.36
CA ARG A 46 1.25 -24.37 -0.97
C ARG A 46 2.37 -24.53 -1.99
N LEU A 47 2.00 -24.84 -3.24
CA LEU A 47 2.95 -25.02 -4.34
C LEU A 47 3.72 -23.72 -4.66
N PRO A 48 4.97 -23.83 -5.18
CA PRO A 48 5.71 -22.69 -5.71
C PRO A 48 4.90 -21.94 -6.77
N GLY A 49 4.78 -20.61 -6.63
CA GLY A 49 3.98 -19.77 -7.51
C GLY A 49 2.47 -19.72 -7.18
N LYS A 50 2.02 -20.35 -6.11
CA LYS A 50 0.66 -20.20 -5.55
C LYS A 50 0.72 -19.79 -4.10
N ASN A 51 1.29 -18.62 -3.84
CA ASN A 51 1.48 -18.10 -2.50
C ASN A 51 0.93 -16.67 -2.38
N THR A 52 0.87 -16.16 -1.15
CA THR A 52 0.31 -14.84 -0.84
C THR A 52 0.95 -13.72 -1.67
N VAL A 53 2.26 -13.78 -1.93
CA VAL A 53 2.96 -12.76 -2.75
C VAL A 53 2.50 -12.82 -4.21
N THR A 54 2.35 -14.03 -4.77
CA THR A 54 1.83 -14.20 -6.13
C THR A 54 0.37 -13.76 -6.23
N ASP A 55 -0.46 -14.11 -5.25
CA ASP A 55 -1.86 -13.69 -5.19
C ASP A 55 -1.97 -12.14 -5.16
N ILE A 56 -1.15 -11.46 -4.36
CA ILE A 56 -1.06 -9.99 -4.32
C ILE A 56 -0.57 -9.43 -5.66
N ALA A 57 0.47 -10.02 -6.25
CA ALA A 57 1.01 -9.58 -7.53
C ALA A 57 -0.04 -9.66 -8.66
N ASP A 58 -0.81 -10.76 -8.71
CA ASP A 58 -1.89 -10.95 -9.67
C ASP A 58 -3.01 -9.92 -9.49
N LEU A 59 -3.41 -9.64 -8.24
CA LEU A 59 -4.40 -8.61 -7.93
C LEU A 59 -3.92 -7.22 -8.39
N VAL A 60 -2.64 -6.89 -8.16
CA VAL A 60 -2.04 -5.62 -8.61
C VAL A 60 -1.98 -5.55 -10.13
N GLN A 61 -1.59 -6.63 -10.81
CA GLN A 61 -1.52 -6.68 -12.26
C GLN A 61 -2.90 -6.52 -12.91
N GLN A 62 -3.92 -7.18 -12.36
CA GLN A 62 -5.31 -7.03 -12.82
C GLN A 62 -5.81 -5.59 -12.64
N ALA A 63 -5.45 -4.93 -11.53
CA ALA A 63 -5.81 -3.54 -11.30
C ALA A 63 -5.12 -2.58 -12.30
N GLN A 64 -3.83 -2.80 -12.59
CA GLN A 64 -3.06 -1.96 -13.53
C GLN A 64 -3.47 -2.15 -15.00
N ALA A 65 -3.96 -3.33 -15.38
CA ALA A 65 -4.40 -3.62 -16.75
C ALA A 65 -5.76 -2.97 -17.10
N SER A 66 -6.44 -2.33 -16.13
CA SER A 66 -7.75 -1.73 -16.36
C SER A 66 -7.65 -0.38 -17.11
N LYS A 67 -8.44 -0.22 -18.17
CA LYS A 67 -8.52 1.04 -18.92
C LYS A 67 -9.41 2.05 -18.18
N PRO A 68 -9.11 3.36 -18.23
CA PRO A 68 -10.00 4.39 -17.69
C PRO A 68 -11.34 4.42 -18.43
N ARG A 69 -12.46 4.48 -17.70
CA ARG A 69 -13.82 4.50 -18.27
C ARG A 69 -14.08 5.72 -19.17
N VAL A 70 -13.44 6.86 -18.90
CA VAL A 70 -13.52 8.04 -19.78
C VAL A 70 -12.93 7.79 -21.17
N GLN A 71 -11.92 6.94 -21.30
CA GLN A 71 -11.36 6.57 -22.60
C GLN A 71 -12.36 5.73 -23.39
N ASP A 72 -13.08 4.82 -22.73
CA ASP A 72 -14.16 4.05 -23.37
C ASP A 72 -15.30 4.95 -23.86
N LEU A 73 -15.58 6.07 -23.17
CA LEU A 73 -16.59 7.03 -23.62
C LEU A 73 -16.15 7.75 -24.91
N ALA A 74 -14.89 8.20 -24.97
CA ALA A 74 -14.33 8.82 -26.17
C ALA A 74 -14.32 7.84 -27.36
N ASP A 75 -13.92 6.59 -27.11
CA ASP A 75 -13.92 5.52 -28.11
C ASP A 75 -15.33 5.19 -28.59
N LYS A 76 -16.32 5.18 -27.68
CA LYS A 76 -17.73 4.99 -28.03
C LYS A 76 -18.27 6.12 -28.89
N VAL A 77 -17.96 7.37 -28.53
CA VAL A 77 -18.33 8.55 -29.33
C VAL A 77 -17.71 8.46 -30.72
N ALA A 78 -16.42 8.15 -30.82
CA ALA A 78 -15.74 7.94 -32.10
C ALA A 78 -16.37 6.81 -32.93
N GLY A 79 -16.76 5.71 -32.27
CA GLY A 79 -17.42 4.56 -32.87
C GLY A 79 -18.77 4.88 -33.53
N TYR A 80 -19.54 5.83 -32.99
CA TYR A 80 -20.77 6.31 -33.64
C TYR A 80 -20.51 7.45 -34.63
N PHE A 81 -19.55 8.33 -34.32
CA PHE A 81 -19.27 9.52 -35.11
C PHE A 81 -18.73 9.19 -36.51
N ILE A 82 -17.81 8.23 -36.62
CA ILE A 82 -17.18 7.86 -37.89
C ILE A 82 -18.22 7.34 -38.91
N PRO A 83 -19.09 6.35 -38.59
CA PRO A 83 -20.12 5.89 -39.52
C PRO A 83 -21.09 6.98 -39.96
N VAL A 84 -21.47 7.89 -39.05
CA VAL A 84 -22.40 8.98 -39.34
C VAL A 84 -21.80 9.96 -40.36
N VAL A 85 -20.56 10.41 -40.12
CA VAL A 85 -19.86 11.35 -41.01
C VAL A 85 -19.63 10.75 -42.39
N VAL A 86 -19.21 9.49 -42.46
CA VAL A 86 -19.03 8.77 -43.73
C VAL A 86 -20.37 8.67 -44.49
N SER A 87 -21.46 8.35 -43.79
CA SER A 87 -22.79 8.27 -44.39
C SER A 87 -23.24 9.63 -44.96
N ILE A 88 -23.04 10.72 -44.21
CA ILE A 88 -23.35 12.08 -44.67
C ILE A 88 -22.50 12.47 -45.89
N SER A 89 -21.20 12.14 -45.90
CA SER A 89 -20.31 12.41 -47.04
C SER A 89 -20.77 11.68 -48.31
N ILE A 90 -21.16 10.41 -48.20
CA ILE A 90 -21.70 9.63 -49.32
C ILE A 90 -23.01 10.26 -49.82
N ILE A 91 -23.94 10.58 -48.93
CA ILE A 91 -25.23 11.20 -49.29
C ILE A 91 -25.00 12.54 -50.01
N ALA A 92 -24.14 13.40 -49.47
CA ALA A 92 -23.81 14.69 -50.08
C ALA A 92 -23.18 14.52 -51.47
N THR A 93 -22.27 13.55 -51.63
CA THR A 93 -21.65 13.23 -52.91
C THR A 93 -22.69 12.80 -53.95
N VAL A 94 -23.63 11.92 -53.59
CA VAL A 94 -24.70 11.48 -54.48
C VAL A 94 -25.61 12.64 -54.88
N ILE A 95 -26.02 13.48 -53.91
CA ILE A 95 -26.86 14.66 -54.19
C ILE A 95 -26.18 15.59 -55.19
N TRP A 96 -24.90 15.89 -55.00
CA TRP A 96 -24.16 16.80 -55.89
C TRP A 96 -23.96 16.23 -57.30
N ILE A 97 -23.81 14.91 -57.46
CA ILE A 97 -23.82 14.27 -58.77
C ILE A 97 -25.16 14.48 -59.47
N VAL A 98 -26.28 14.26 -58.77
CA VAL A 98 -27.63 14.42 -59.34
C VAL A 98 -27.90 15.87 -59.71
N VAL A 99 -27.52 16.82 -58.86
CA VAL A 99 -27.68 18.26 -59.14
C VAL A 99 -26.82 18.71 -60.32
N GLY A 100 -25.55 18.27 -60.38
CA GLY A 100 -24.64 18.61 -61.47
C GLY A 100 -25.14 18.11 -62.83
N LEU A 101 -25.63 16.87 -62.89
CA LEU A 101 -26.12 16.25 -64.12
C LEU A 101 -27.52 16.73 -64.54
N LYS A 102 -28.49 16.78 -63.60
CA LYS A 102 -29.90 17.02 -63.95
C LYS A 102 -30.34 18.48 -63.88
N LEU A 103 -29.77 19.28 -62.97
CA LEU A 103 -30.20 20.68 -62.78
C LEU A 103 -29.26 21.69 -63.44
N ARG A 104 -27.96 21.39 -63.50
CA ARG A 104 -26.94 22.31 -64.02
C ARG A 104 -26.41 21.96 -65.41
N ASP A 105 -26.89 20.86 -66.00
CA ASP A 105 -26.51 20.36 -67.33
C ASP A 105 -24.98 20.28 -67.53
N GLN A 106 -24.26 19.93 -66.46
CA GLN A 106 -22.79 19.84 -66.47
C GLN A 106 -22.34 18.51 -67.08
N SER A 107 -21.16 18.50 -67.68
CA SER A 107 -20.54 17.26 -68.12
C SER A 107 -20.31 16.32 -66.93
N ALA A 108 -20.46 15.01 -67.15
CA ALA A 108 -20.35 14.02 -66.08
C ALA A 108 -19.02 14.09 -65.32
N GLY A 109 -17.92 14.38 -66.02
CA GLY A 109 -16.61 14.57 -65.40
C GLY A 109 -16.58 15.77 -64.43
N LEU A 110 -17.19 16.89 -64.80
CA LEU A 110 -17.21 18.10 -63.96
C LEU A 110 -18.12 17.91 -62.74
N ALA A 111 -19.28 17.29 -62.92
CA ALA A 111 -20.23 17.01 -61.85
C ALA A 111 -19.64 16.05 -60.80
N VAL A 112 -19.00 14.96 -61.24
CA VAL A 112 -18.35 13.98 -60.36
C VAL A 112 -17.15 14.59 -59.65
N GLY A 113 -16.31 15.36 -60.35
CA GLY A 113 -15.15 16.03 -59.74
C GLY A 113 -15.56 17.01 -58.63
N THR A 114 -16.62 17.80 -58.88
CA THR A 114 -17.16 18.74 -57.89
C THR A 114 -17.76 18.00 -56.68
N ALA A 115 -18.53 16.94 -56.92
CA ALA A 115 -19.16 16.15 -55.85
C ALA A 115 -18.12 15.47 -54.94
N ILE A 116 -17.06 14.88 -55.51
CA ILE A 116 -15.97 14.27 -54.75
C ILE A 116 -15.25 15.33 -53.91
N THR A 117 -15.05 16.53 -54.46
CA THR A 117 -14.41 17.64 -53.73
C THR A 117 -15.23 18.01 -52.49
N TYR A 118 -16.55 18.10 -52.60
CA TYR A 118 -17.44 18.32 -51.45
C TYR A 118 -17.42 17.14 -50.46
N GLY A 119 -17.42 15.90 -50.95
CA GLY A 119 -17.32 14.71 -50.10
C GLY A 119 -16.04 14.70 -49.26
N ILE A 120 -14.90 15.00 -49.88
CA ILE A 120 -13.59 15.13 -49.21
C ILE A 120 -13.62 16.29 -48.20
N ALA A 121 -14.19 17.43 -48.57
CA ALA A 121 -14.30 18.58 -47.66
C ALA A 121 -15.10 18.24 -46.39
N ILE A 122 -16.21 17.49 -46.52
CA ILE A 122 -17.01 17.03 -45.37
C ILE A 122 -16.20 16.10 -44.47
N LEU A 123 -15.46 15.14 -45.05
CA LEU A 123 -14.61 14.24 -44.26
C LEU A 123 -13.48 15.00 -43.55
N ALA A 124 -12.84 15.94 -44.26
CA ALA A 124 -11.72 16.72 -43.75
C ALA A 124 -12.13 17.62 -42.58
N ILE A 125 -13.25 18.34 -42.70
CA ILE A 125 -13.72 19.24 -41.64
C ILE A 125 -14.24 18.48 -40.41
N SER A 126 -14.63 17.22 -40.58
CA SER A 126 -15.21 16.40 -39.51
C SER A 126 -14.16 15.73 -38.62
N CYS A 127 -12.86 15.79 -38.94
CA CYS A 127 -11.83 15.10 -38.17
C CYS A 127 -11.79 15.62 -36.71
N PRO A 128 -12.09 14.76 -35.70
CA PRO A 128 -12.23 15.22 -34.32
C PRO A 128 -10.88 15.28 -33.60
N CYS A 129 -9.88 15.99 -34.15
CA CYS A 129 -8.52 16.07 -33.63
C CYS A 129 -8.48 16.51 -32.15
N ALA A 130 -9.35 17.43 -31.76
CA ALA A 130 -9.44 17.94 -30.39
C ALA A 130 -9.97 16.89 -29.40
N LEU A 131 -10.84 15.99 -29.84
CA LEU A 131 -11.42 14.95 -28.98
C LEU A 131 -10.36 13.98 -28.47
N GLY A 132 -9.41 13.59 -29.33
CA GLY A 132 -8.33 12.68 -28.98
C GLY A 132 -7.29 13.27 -28.02
N LEU A 133 -7.15 14.60 -27.99
CA LEU A 133 -6.17 15.30 -27.13
C LEU A 133 -6.75 15.80 -25.81
N ALA A 134 -8.09 15.94 -25.72
CA ALA A 134 -8.73 16.53 -24.54
C ALA A 134 -8.38 15.78 -23.24
N VAL A 135 -8.53 14.45 -23.23
CA VAL A 135 -8.26 13.61 -22.05
C VAL A 135 -6.78 13.64 -21.62
N PRO A 136 -5.79 13.35 -22.49
CA PRO A 136 -4.39 13.35 -22.06
C PRO A 136 -3.91 14.73 -21.60
N MET A 137 -4.39 15.82 -22.21
CA MET A 137 -4.04 17.18 -21.77
C MET A 137 -4.52 17.45 -20.34
N VAL A 138 -5.77 17.09 -20.02
CA VAL A 138 -6.31 17.27 -18.66
C VAL A 138 -5.53 16.43 -17.65
N LEU A 139 -5.17 15.19 -17.99
CA LEU A 139 -4.40 14.32 -17.09
C LEU A 139 -3.00 14.87 -16.80
N VAL A 140 -2.31 15.42 -17.80
CA VAL A 140 -0.99 16.03 -17.62
C VAL A 140 -1.07 17.26 -16.72
N ILE A 141 -2.06 18.13 -16.95
CA ILE A 141 -2.25 19.34 -16.13
C ILE A 141 -2.62 18.94 -14.69
N ALA A 142 -3.58 18.02 -14.51
CA ALA A 142 -4.01 17.54 -13.20
C ALA A 142 -2.85 16.87 -12.44
N GLY A 143 -2.05 16.03 -13.11
CA GLY A 143 -0.86 15.42 -12.53
C GLY A 143 0.19 16.45 -12.12
N GLY A 144 0.40 17.50 -12.94
CA GLY A 144 1.30 18.61 -12.61
C GLY A 144 0.84 19.41 -11.39
N VAL A 145 -0.47 19.64 -11.23
CA VAL A 145 -1.04 20.28 -10.04
C VAL A 145 -0.91 19.38 -8.81
N ALA A 146 -1.26 18.09 -8.93
CA ALA A 146 -1.18 17.12 -7.86
C ALA A 146 0.25 16.95 -7.33
N ALA A 147 1.25 16.87 -8.22
CA ALA A 147 2.64 16.73 -7.84
C ALA A 147 3.16 17.93 -7.00
N ARG A 148 2.68 19.15 -7.27
CA ARG A 148 3.01 20.33 -6.45
C ARG A 148 2.43 20.26 -5.04
N LEU A 149 1.40 19.45 -4.83
CA LEU A 149 0.78 19.17 -3.54
C LEU A 149 1.34 17.89 -2.88
N GLY A 150 2.39 17.28 -3.44
CA GLY A 150 2.95 16.02 -2.94
C GLY A 150 2.12 14.78 -3.26
N ILE A 151 1.14 14.89 -4.16
CA ILE A 151 0.27 13.78 -4.57
C ILE A 151 0.78 13.19 -5.89
N ILE A 152 1.12 11.90 -5.87
CA ILE A 152 1.58 11.18 -7.07
C ILE A 152 0.44 10.33 -7.63
N ILE A 153 -0.01 10.67 -8.84
CA ILE A 153 -1.04 9.93 -9.57
C ILE A 153 -0.35 8.97 -10.54
N LYS A 154 -0.44 7.66 -10.27
CA LYS A 154 0.26 6.63 -11.06
C LYS A 154 -0.45 6.27 -12.36
N THR A 155 -1.78 6.34 -12.40
CA THR A 155 -2.58 5.94 -13.54
C THR A 155 -3.73 6.90 -13.80
N ALA A 156 -4.16 7.01 -15.06
CA ALA A 156 -5.16 7.98 -15.49
C ALA A 156 -6.56 7.72 -14.88
N ASP A 157 -6.92 6.46 -14.67
CA ASP A 157 -8.20 6.05 -14.10
C ASP A 157 -8.38 6.49 -12.64
N VAL A 158 -7.28 6.67 -11.90
CA VAL A 158 -7.29 7.10 -10.49
C VAL A 158 -7.83 8.52 -10.34
N VAL A 159 -7.63 9.39 -11.34
CA VAL A 159 -8.20 10.75 -11.33
C VAL A 159 -9.73 10.68 -11.33
N GLU A 160 -10.30 9.81 -12.16
CA GLU A 160 -11.76 9.64 -12.26
C GLU A 160 -12.33 8.93 -11.03
N ARG A 161 -11.68 7.85 -10.58
CA ARG A 161 -12.11 7.11 -9.38
C ARG A 161 -12.01 7.99 -8.13
N GLY A 162 -10.95 8.79 -8.02
CA GLY A 162 -10.76 9.76 -6.94
C GLY A 162 -11.86 10.80 -6.90
N PHE A 163 -12.28 11.34 -8.05
CA PHE A 163 -13.40 12.28 -8.13
C PHE A 163 -14.73 11.66 -7.67
N ARG A 164 -14.96 10.37 -7.93
CA ARG A 164 -16.18 9.65 -7.51
C ARG A 164 -16.08 9.04 -6.10
N CYS A 165 -14.95 9.20 -5.42
CA CYS A 165 -14.72 8.61 -4.11
C CYS A 165 -15.59 9.32 -3.06
N THR A 166 -16.36 8.54 -2.30
CA THR A 166 -17.22 9.04 -1.22
C THR A 166 -16.67 8.74 0.16
N ASP A 167 -15.97 7.61 0.28
CA ASP A 167 -15.52 7.05 1.55
C ASP A 167 -14.02 6.77 1.47
N VAL A 168 -13.29 7.20 2.49
CA VAL A 168 -11.84 6.95 2.60
C VAL A 168 -11.60 6.10 3.82
N ILE A 169 -11.09 4.89 3.60
CA ILE A 169 -10.67 3.97 4.65
C ILE A 169 -9.16 4.11 4.78
N PHE A 170 -8.71 4.56 5.95
CA PHE A 170 -7.30 4.68 6.25
C PHE A 170 -6.80 3.41 6.91
N ASP A 171 -5.65 2.92 6.45
CA ASP A 171 -4.87 2.02 7.28
C ASP A 171 -4.38 2.79 8.52
N LYS A 172 -4.23 2.12 9.66
CA LYS A 172 -3.80 2.78 10.89
C LYS A 172 -2.27 2.90 10.88
N THR A 173 -1.60 1.76 10.83
CA THR A 173 -0.15 1.68 11.04
C THR A 173 0.59 2.18 9.81
N GLY A 174 1.47 3.18 9.96
CA GLY A 174 2.24 3.74 8.84
C GLY A 174 1.46 4.69 7.91
N THR A 175 0.16 4.88 8.13
CA THR A 175 -0.67 5.88 7.44
C THR A 175 -1.21 6.93 8.40
N LEU A 176 -1.93 6.54 9.45
CA LEU A 176 -2.39 7.47 10.50
C LEU A 176 -1.36 7.63 11.62
N THR A 177 -0.58 6.57 11.90
CA THR A 177 0.45 6.57 12.94
C THR A 177 1.84 6.56 12.33
N GLU A 178 2.79 7.13 13.05
CA GLU A 178 4.20 6.96 12.76
C GLU A 178 4.61 5.50 12.99
N ASN A 179 5.68 5.05 12.31
CA ASN A 179 6.20 3.69 12.43
C ASN A 179 7.16 3.51 13.62
N THR A 180 6.99 4.35 14.65
CA THR A 180 7.82 4.36 15.86
C THR A 180 6.95 4.26 17.08
N LEU A 181 7.33 3.39 18.01
CA LEU A 181 6.72 3.30 19.32
C LEU A 181 7.41 4.27 20.27
N ASP A 182 6.61 4.95 21.09
CA ASP A 182 7.07 5.83 22.16
C ASP A 182 6.49 5.39 23.50
N ILE A 183 7.20 5.71 24.58
CA ILE A 183 6.72 5.46 25.95
C ILE A 183 5.75 6.59 26.33
N LEU A 184 4.49 6.23 26.57
CA LEU A 184 3.45 7.15 27.04
C LEU A 184 3.50 7.39 28.55
N GLU A 185 3.57 6.30 29.32
CA GLU A 185 3.54 6.32 30.77
C GLU A 185 4.53 5.29 31.33
N GLU A 186 5.12 5.61 32.48
CA GLU A 186 6.00 4.71 33.22
C GLU A 186 5.58 4.69 34.69
N PHE A 187 5.54 3.50 35.27
CA PHE A 187 5.25 3.30 36.69
C PHE A 187 6.37 2.46 37.29
N ILE A 188 7.00 2.97 38.35
CA ILE A 188 8.00 2.23 39.12
C ILE A 188 7.41 1.93 40.49
N PHE A 189 7.39 0.65 40.81
CA PHE A 189 7.01 0.16 42.12
C PHE A 189 8.29 -0.13 42.88
N GLU A 190 8.76 0.87 43.64
CA GLU A 190 9.88 0.69 44.55
C GLU A 190 9.42 -0.24 45.69
N ARG A 191 9.62 -1.55 45.53
CA ARG A 191 9.71 -2.47 46.67
C ARG A 191 11.14 -2.38 47.23
N ASP A 192 11.30 -2.57 48.54
CA ASP A 192 12.54 -2.39 49.35
C ASP A 192 13.86 -3.01 48.79
N ALA A 193 13.84 -3.68 47.64
CA ALA A 193 14.96 -4.39 47.05
C ALA A 193 15.82 -3.57 46.07
N LEU A 194 15.30 -2.58 45.32
CA LEU A 194 16.08 -1.90 44.26
C LEU A 194 15.70 -0.43 44.06
N PRO A 195 16.67 0.51 44.00
CA PRO A 195 16.41 1.90 43.64
C PRO A 195 16.00 2.04 42.17
N SER A 196 15.13 3.01 41.87
CA SER A 196 14.65 3.32 40.51
C SER A 196 15.77 3.49 39.47
N THR A 197 16.91 4.07 39.84
CA THR A 197 18.08 4.20 38.95
C THR A 197 18.66 2.86 38.52
N MET A 198 18.67 1.86 39.39
CA MET A 198 19.14 0.51 39.09
C MET A 198 18.14 -0.24 38.20
N ILE A 199 16.83 -0.04 38.43
CA ILE A 199 15.76 -0.60 37.59
C ILE A 199 15.93 -0.12 36.15
N TYR A 200 16.10 1.19 35.93
CA TYR A 200 16.32 1.72 34.59
C TYR A 200 17.59 1.17 33.93
N ALA A 201 18.67 1.04 34.69
CA ALA A 201 19.93 0.52 34.17
C ALA A 201 19.82 -0.97 33.77
N LEU A 202 19.12 -1.78 34.56
CA LEU A 202 18.81 -3.18 34.25
C LEU A 202 17.92 -3.30 33.00
N VAL A 203 16.82 -2.54 32.95
CA VAL A 203 15.91 -2.53 31.79
C VAL A 203 16.67 -2.13 30.53
N ARG A 204 17.49 -1.08 30.58
CA ARG A 204 18.32 -0.66 29.43
C ARG A 204 19.23 -1.81 28.98
N SER A 205 19.86 -2.53 29.90
CA SER A 205 20.72 -3.67 29.56
C SER A 205 19.98 -4.80 28.89
N MET A 206 18.75 -5.09 29.31
CA MET A 206 17.91 -6.13 28.71
C MET A 206 17.48 -5.80 27.28
N VAL A 207 17.34 -4.51 26.94
CA VAL A 207 16.82 -4.08 25.64
C VAL A 207 17.89 -3.59 24.65
N LYS A 208 19.10 -3.25 25.10
CA LYS A 208 20.12 -2.55 24.28
C LYS A 208 20.45 -3.25 22.94
N ASP A 209 20.47 -4.59 22.94
CA ASP A 209 20.82 -5.41 21.78
C ASP A 209 19.59 -6.10 21.16
N ASN A 210 18.38 -5.71 21.55
CA ASN A 210 17.14 -6.31 21.08
C ASN A 210 16.49 -5.47 19.98
N ARG A 211 16.24 -6.09 18.81
CA ARG A 211 15.65 -5.43 17.64
C ARG A 211 14.13 -5.35 17.68
N HIS A 212 13.47 -5.94 18.66
CA HIS A 212 12.01 -5.87 18.78
C HIS A 212 11.55 -4.40 18.93
N PRO A 213 10.46 -3.95 18.26
CA PRO A 213 10.06 -2.55 18.26
C PRO A 213 9.89 -1.93 19.65
N VAL A 214 9.30 -2.68 20.59
CA VAL A 214 9.15 -2.25 21.99
C VAL A 214 10.50 -2.05 22.67
N SER A 215 11.44 -2.97 22.46
CA SER A 215 12.79 -2.88 23.03
C SER A 215 13.55 -1.68 22.47
N GLN A 216 13.40 -1.38 21.18
CA GLN A 216 13.99 -0.19 20.57
C GLN A 216 13.40 1.10 21.13
N ALA A 217 12.08 1.15 21.36
CA ALA A 217 11.44 2.31 21.98
C ALA A 217 11.97 2.58 23.39
N ILE A 218 12.10 1.52 24.20
CA ILE A 218 12.65 1.60 25.55
C ILE A 218 14.13 2.01 25.54
N GLU A 219 14.94 1.42 24.65
CA GLU A 219 16.36 1.75 24.49
C GLU A 219 16.54 3.23 24.15
N ARG A 220 15.76 3.75 23.19
CA ARG A 220 15.80 5.16 22.80
C ARG A 220 15.43 6.08 23.96
N ALA A 221 14.34 5.80 24.67
CA ALA A 221 13.89 6.61 25.80
C ALA A 221 14.92 6.63 26.94
N LEU A 222 15.48 5.49 27.32
CA LEU A 222 16.49 5.40 28.39
C LEU A 222 17.84 6.00 27.99
N LYS A 223 18.20 5.92 26.71
CA LYS A 223 19.39 6.57 26.16
C LYS A 223 19.28 8.10 26.17
N GLN A 224 18.11 8.66 25.87
CA GLN A 224 17.87 10.11 25.98
C GLN A 224 17.98 10.62 27.43
N ARG A 225 17.69 9.77 28.42
CA ARG A 225 17.83 10.05 29.85
C ARG A 225 19.24 9.81 30.42
N ASP A 226 20.22 9.50 29.56
CA ASP A 226 21.61 9.18 29.93
C ASP A 226 21.77 8.04 30.96
N VAL A 227 20.81 7.11 31.03
CA VAL A 227 20.86 5.97 31.94
C VAL A 227 21.91 4.98 31.46
N LYS A 228 23.02 4.73 32.16
CA LYS A 228 24.03 3.78 31.68
C LYS A 228 23.58 2.31 31.84
N PRO A 229 23.82 1.43 30.84
CA PRO A 229 23.52 0.01 30.99
C PRO A 229 24.50 -0.65 31.98
N LEU A 230 23.99 -1.62 32.73
CA LEU A 230 24.77 -2.54 33.56
C LEU A 230 25.27 -3.76 32.75
N GLU A 231 26.33 -4.40 33.23
CA GLU A 231 26.69 -5.73 32.74
C GLU A 231 25.78 -6.76 33.41
N VAL A 232 25.05 -7.51 32.59
CA VAL A 232 24.13 -8.58 33.00
C VAL A 232 24.46 -9.84 32.22
N ALA A 233 24.27 -11.01 32.84
CA ALA A 233 24.52 -12.30 32.22
C ALA A 233 23.24 -12.88 31.61
N ALA A 234 23.39 -13.88 30.75
CA ALA A 234 22.31 -14.73 30.25
C ALA A 234 21.08 -13.99 29.71
N ILE A 235 21.28 -12.96 28.87
CA ILE A 235 20.16 -12.27 28.22
C ILE A 235 19.53 -13.18 27.17
N GLU A 236 18.26 -13.51 27.37
CA GLU A 236 17.47 -14.35 26.47
C GLU A 236 16.19 -13.62 26.07
N SER A 237 15.80 -13.75 24.79
CA SER A 237 14.54 -13.23 24.27
C SER A 237 13.61 -14.42 24.01
N ILE A 238 12.47 -14.45 24.69
CA ILE A 238 11.48 -15.51 24.60
C ILE A 238 10.36 -15.03 23.66
N PRO A 239 10.21 -15.65 22.47
CA PRO A 239 9.19 -15.26 21.49
C PRO A 239 7.79 -15.23 22.09
N GLY A 240 7.04 -14.17 21.79
CA GLY A 240 5.67 -13.99 22.28
C GLY A 240 5.55 -13.74 23.80
N ALA A 241 6.66 -13.58 24.53
CA ALA A 241 6.67 -13.33 25.96
C ALA A 241 7.44 -12.05 26.32
N GLY A 242 8.76 -12.01 26.10
CA GLY A 242 9.60 -10.90 26.54
C GLY A 242 11.09 -11.22 26.54
N THR A 243 11.84 -10.57 27.41
CA THR A 243 13.26 -10.83 27.67
C THR A 243 13.50 -11.17 29.13
N GLN A 244 14.50 -12.02 29.39
CA GLN A 244 15.02 -12.28 30.72
C GLN A 244 16.54 -12.12 30.77
N CYS A 245 17.06 -11.81 31.95
CA CYS A 245 18.50 -11.82 32.21
C CYS A 245 18.77 -12.25 33.66
N GLU A 246 20.03 -12.54 33.95
CA GLU A 246 20.50 -12.86 35.28
C GLU A 246 21.46 -11.78 35.78
N TYR A 247 21.20 -11.29 37.00
CA TYR A 247 22.04 -10.32 37.68
C TYR A 247 22.08 -10.65 39.18
N HIS A 248 23.29 -10.84 39.73
CA HIS A 248 23.53 -11.23 41.13
C HIS A 248 22.67 -12.43 41.58
N ASP A 249 22.73 -13.54 40.82
CA ASP A 249 21.98 -14.78 41.08
C ASP A 249 20.44 -14.61 41.14
N THR A 250 19.93 -13.47 40.65
CA THR A 250 18.51 -13.17 40.56
C THR A 250 18.10 -13.04 39.10
N VAL A 251 17.01 -13.70 38.73
CA VAL A 251 16.46 -13.65 37.37
C VAL A 251 15.52 -12.47 37.25
N PHE A 252 15.82 -11.57 36.32
CA PHE A 252 14.98 -10.43 35.96
C PHE A 252 14.24 -10.74 34.66
N ARG A 253 12.94 -10.44 34.61
CA ARG A 253 12.07 -10.67 33.46
C ARG A 253 11.36 -9.38 33.08
N GLY A 254 11.23 -9.11 31.79
CA GLY A 254 10.48 -7.99 31.23
C GLY A 254 9.73 -8.44 29.99
N GLY A 255 8.41 -8.31 29.97
CA GLY A 255 7.59 -8.88 28.90
C GLY A 255 6.11 -8.57 29.08
N ASN A 256 5.27 -9.36 28.43
CA ASN A 256 3.82 -9.26 28.58
C ASN A 256 3.34 -9.70 29.97
N GLN A 257 2.15 -9.26 30.35
CA GLN A 257 1.56 -9.52 31.68
C GLN A 257 1.34 -11.02 31.94
N HIS A 258 0.92 -11.76 30.91
CA HIS A 258 0.64 -13.18 31.01
C HIS A 258 1.87 -14.00 31.42
N TRP A 259 3.00 -13.74 30.78
CA TRP A 259 4.26 -14.43 31.08
C TRP A 259 4.86 -14.00 32.42
N LEU A 260 4.62 -12.75 32.84
CA LEU A 260 5.02 -12.27 34.16
C LEU A 260 4.07 -12.72 35.28
N GLU A 261 3.02 -13.47 34.96
CA GLU A 261 1.98 -13.92 35.89
C GLU A 261 1.25 -12.76 36.61
N LEU A 262 1.19 -11.59 35.96
CA LEU A 262 0.59 -10.36 36.50
C LEU A 262 -0.87 -10.14 36.04
N ASP A 263 -1.50 -11.12 35.38
CA ASP A 263 -2.83 -10.98 34.77
C ASP A 263 -3.95 -10.56 35.75
N ASN A 264 -3.78 -10.84 37.05
CA ASN A 264 -4.75 -10.50 38.10
C ASN A 264 -4.39 -9.24 38.90
N GLU A 265 -3.23 -8.63 38.66
CA GLU A 265 -2.79 -7.43 39.37
C GLU A 265 -3.06 -6.19 38.53
N LYS A 266 -3.97 -5.32 39.00
CA LYS A 266 -4.12 -4.00 38.38
C LYS A 266 -2.81 -3.23 38.58
N VAL A 267 -2.26 -2.63 37.53
CA VAL A 267 -1.05 -1.79 37.61
C VAL A 267 -1.20 -0.69 38.68
N ASN A 268 -2.40 -0.14 38.86
CA ASN A 268 -2.69 0.82 39.94
C ASN A 268 -2.69 0.21 41.36
N ALA A 269 -2.91 -1.10 41.51
CA ALA A 269 -2.87 -1.81 42.78
C ALA A 269 -1.44 -2.21 43.18
N LEU A 270 -0.50 -2.28 42.23
CA LEU A 270 0.93 -2.45 42.49
C LEU A 270 1.60 -1.20 43.10
N ALA A 271 0.92 -0.05 43.03
CA ALA A 271 1.35 1.24 43.57
C ALA A 271 1.10 1.43 45.07
N ALA A 272 0.34 0.52 45.70
CA ALA A 272 -0.10 0.58 47.10
C ALA A 272 0.67 -0.43 47.97
#